data_AF-A0A7X5XNI9-F1
#
_entry.id   AF-A0A7X5XNI9-F1
#
_cell.length_a   1.000
_cell.length_b   1.000
_cell.length_c   1.000
_cell.angle_alpha   90.00
_cell.angle_beta   90.00
_cell.angle_gamma   90.00
#
_symmetry.space_group_name_H-M   'P 1'
#
loop_
_entity.id
_entity.type
_entity.pdbx_description
1 polymer ?
#
loop_
_entity_poly.entity_id
_entity_poly.type
_entity_poly.pdbx_seq_one_letter_code
_entity_poly.pdbx_strand_id
1 'polypeptide(L)'
;MLGVASMLLYFAIATFSPFLWDGWLGNHQLFDASALPFALQLVTGFLVLELGVYLWHRTMHNSEPLWRAMHQMHHSAERVDIWGAFYFHPLDMVGWAFLGSLCLVGVVGLTPEATLIVSIMAVFCAMFQHANLKTPYWLGFIVTRPESHALHHERGVHAWNYGDIPLWDMLFGTFRNPPRWNGEAGFHEGSTHQWSMLLGRKVA
;
A
#
# COMPACT_ATOMS: atom_id res chain seq x y z
N MET A 1 -6.29 0.88 19.56
CA MET A 1 -4.98 0.40 20.05
C MET A 1 -4.29 -0.54 19.07
N LEU A 2 -4.98 -1.52 18.49
CA LEU A 2 -4.39 -2.45 17.52
C LEU A 2 -3.78 -1.77 16.28
N GLY A 3 -4.50 -0.83 15.66
CA GLY A 3 -3.98 -0.06 14.51
C GLY A 3 -2.65 0.64 14.84
N VAL A 4 -2.59 1.39 15.95
CA VAL A 4 -1.36 2.07 16.40
C VAL A 4 -0.21 1.08 16.62
N ALA A 5 -0.45 -0.05 17.27
CA ALA A 5 0.58 -1.06 17.49
C ALA A 5 1.08 -1.67 16.17
N SER A 6 0.16 -1.96 15.25
CA SER A 6 0.48 -2.49 13.92
C SER A 6 1.25 -1.47 13.07
N MET A 7 0.86 -0.20 13.11
CA MET A 7 1.58 0.91 12.47
C MET A 7 3.00 1.06 13.01
N LEU A 8 3.20 1.03 14.32
CA LEU A 8 4.55 1.10 14.91
C LEU A 8 5.41 -0.10 14.49
N LEU A 9 4.81 -1.30 14.45
CA LEU A 9 5.49 -2.50 13.97
C LEU A 9 5.85 -2.38 12.49
N TYR A 10 4.94 -1.90 11.65
CA TYR A 10 5.18 -1.67 10.22
C TYR A 10 6.35 -0.70 10.03
N PHE A 11 6.35 0.45 10.69
CA PHE A 11 7.45 1.40 10.56
C PHE A 11 8.78 0.84 11.07
N ALA A 12 8.78 0.02 12.13
CA ALA A 12 9.99 -0.69 12.56
C ALA A 12 10.49 -1.65 11.47
N ILE A 13 9.62 -2.49 10.91
CA ILE A 13 9.98 -3.41 9.82
C ILE A 13 10.47 -2.63 8.59
N ALA A 14 9.72 -1.63 8.13
CA ALA A 14 10.08 -0.81 6.98
C ALA A 14 11.40 -0.05 7.17
N THR A 15 11.76 0.31 8.41
CA THR A 15 13.03 0.98 8.71
C THR A 15 14.21 0.00 8.75
N PHE A 16 14.04 -1.18 9.36
CA PHE A 16 15.17 -2.07 9.63
C PHE A 16 15.37 -3.19 8.60
N SER A 17 14.30 -3.63 7.95
CA SER A 17 14.38 -4.73 6.99
C SER A 17 15.17 -4.39 5.70
N PRO A 18 15.20 -3.13 5.20
CA PRO A 18 16.06 -2.77 4.06
C PRO A 18 17.55 -3.06 4.28
N PHE A 19 18.05 -3.03 5.52
CA PHE A 19 19.45 -3.39 5.82
C PHE A 19 19.79 -4.85 5.47
N LEU A 20 18.80 -5.70 5.28
CA LEU A 20 19.00 -7.11 4.91
C LEU A 20 19.23 -7.30 3.41
N TRP A 21 18.74 -6.39 2.55
CA TRP A 21 18.72 -6.61 1.09
C TRP A 21 19.15 -5.42 0.24
N ASP A 22 19.09 -4.17 0.72
CA ASP A 22 19.40 -2.99 -0.10
C ASP A 22 20.83 -3.00 -0.62
N GLY A 23 21.79 -3.49 0.18
CA GLY A 23 23.17 -3.65 -0.28
C GLY A 23 23.30 -4.66 -1.42
N TRP A 24 22.51 -5.73 -1.39
CA TRP A 24 22.47 -6.70 -2.50
C TRP A 24 21.76 -6.11 -3.72
N LEU A 25 20.61 -5.46 -3.54
CA LEU A 25 19.83 -4.83 -4.61
C LEU A 25 20.63 -3.73 -5.32
N GLY A 26 21.31 -2.86 -4.57
CA GLY A 26 22.13 -1.78 -5.15
C GLY A 26 23.31 -2.30 -5.99
N ASN A 27 23.89 -3.44 -5.60
CA ASN A 27 24.93 -4.10 -6.40
C ASN A 27 24.39 -4.78 -7.68
N HIS A 28 23.08 -5.00 -7.77
CA HIS A 28 22.41 -5.68 -8.89
C HIS A 28 21.31 -4.82 -9.51
N GLN A 29 21.43 -3.50 -9.39
CA GLN A 29 20.40 -2.59 -9.89
C GLN A 29 20.25 -2.68 -11.42
N LEU A 30 19.02 -2.61 -11.92
CA LEU A 30 18.74 -2.67 -13.36
C LEU A 30 19.09 -1.36 -14.07
N PHE A 31 18.81 -0.23 -13.41
CA PHE A 31 19.14 1.10 -13.87
C PHE A 31 19.93 1.85 -12.79
N ASP A 32 20.71 2.84 -13.22
CA ASP A 32 21.39 3.79 -12.35
C ASP A 32 20.85 5.19 -12.60
N ALA A 33 19.79 5.56 -11.87
CA ALA A 33 19.18 6.88 -11.95
C ALA A 33 19.90 7.93 -11.08
N SER A 34 20.96 7.57 -10.37
CA SER A 34 21.64 8.47 -9.42
C SER A 34 22.23 9.72 -10.09
N ALA A 35 22.59 9.61 -11.37
CA ALA A 35 23.11 10.72 -12.17
C ALA A 35 22.02 11.63 -12.78
N LEU A 36 20.73 11.25 -12.69
CA LEU A 36 19.65 12.09 -13.17
C LEU A 36 19.51 13.35 -12.29
N PRO A 37 19.03 14.48 -12.86
CA PRO A 37 18.58 15.61 -12.07
C PRO A 37 17.64 15.16 -10.96
N PHE A 38 17.82 15.70 -9.75
CA PHE A 38 17.09 15.26 -8.56
C PHE A 38 15.57 15.24 -8.75
N ALA A 39 15.01 16.24 -9.44
CA ALA A 39 13.56 16.26 -9.74
C ALA A 39 13.10 15.07 -10.60
N LEU A 40 13.93 14.63 -11.55
CA LEU A 40 13.61 13.46 -12.37
C LEU A 40 13.72 12.17 -11.56
N GLN A 41 14.67 12.07 -10.63
CA GLN A 41 14.76 10.95 -9.69
C GLN A 41 13.47 10.80 -8.88
N LEU A 42 12.94 11.90 -8.34
CA LEU A 42 11.68 11.87 -7.58
C LEU A 42 10.49 11.46 -8.46
N VAL A 43 10.37 12.02 -9.66
CA VAL A 43 9.24 11.72 -10.56
C VAL A 43 9.28 10.27 -11.05
N THR A 44 10.42 9.79 -11.53
CA THR A 44 10.54 8.40 -12.03
C THR A 44 10.43 7.40 -10.89
N GLY A 45 11.09 7.67 -9.77
CA GLY A 45 11.01 6.85 -8.56
C GLY A 45 9.58 6.69 -8.06
N PHE A 46 8.86 7.81 -7.93
CA PHE A 46 7.47 7.80 -7.49
C PHE A 46 6.57 7.03 -8.45
N LEU A 47 6.64 7.29 -9.76
CA LEU A 47 5.79 6.57 -10.73
C LEU A 47 6.09 5.06 -10.78
N VAL A 48 7.36 4.65 -10.67
CA VAL A 48 7.73 3.22 -10.65
C VAL A 48 7.29 2.55 -9.35
N LEU A 49 7.45 3.22 -8.21
CA LEU A 49 6.97 2.70 -6.93
C LEU A 49 5.44 2.54 -6.94
N GLU A 50 4.70 3.56 -7.37
CA GLU A 50 3.23 3.53 -7.44
C GLU A 50 2.73 2.43 -8.39
N LEU A 51 3.46 2.15 -9.48
CA LEU A 51 3.15 1.01 -10.35
C LEU A 51 3.40 -0.31 -9.63
N GLY A 52 4.53 -0.42 -8.93
CA GLY A 52 4.86 -1.59 -8.11
C GLY A 52 3.78 -1.85 -7.05
N VAL A 53 3.37 -0.81 -6.33
CA VAL A 53 2.30 -0.85 -5.33
C VAL A 53 1.01 -1.35 -5.96
N TYR A 54 0.56 -0.74 -7.06
CA TYR A 54 -0.63 -1.16 -7.78
C TYR A 54 -0.60 -2.64 -8.17
N LEU A 55 0.50 -3.09 -8.79
CA LEU A 55 0.65 -4.47 -9.26
C LEU A 55 0.69 -5.45 -8.09
N TRP A 56 1.43 -5.13 -7.03
CA TRP A 56 1.54 -5.97 -5.85
C TRP A 56 0.20 -6.11 -5.14
N HIS A 57 -0.47 -4.99 -4.88
CA HIS A 57 -1.77 -4.96 -4.24
C HIS A 57 -2.80 -5.75 -5.02
N ARG A 58 -2.93 -5.47 -6.33
CA ARG A 58 -3.84 -6.21 -7.20
C ARG A 58 -3.50 -7.71 -7.23
N THR A 59 -2.23 -8.07 -7.22
CA THR A 59 -1.80 -9.49 -7.18
C THR A 59 -2.26 -10.17 -5.90
N MET A 60 -2.15 -9.51 -4.74
CA MET A 60 -2.62 -10.06 -3.47
C MET A 60 -4.14 -10.30 -3.46
N HIS A 61 -4.93 -9.43 -4.07
CA HIS A 61 -6.38 -9.63 -4.21
C HIS A 61 -6.76 -10.75 -5.19
N ASN A 62 -5.91 -11.05 -6.16
CA ASN A 62 -6.19 -12.05 -7.21
C ASN A 62 -5.48 -13.39 -6.96
N SER A 63 -4.82 -13.54 -5.81
CA SER A 63 -4.08 -14.75 -5.44
C SER A 63 -4.51 -15.22 -4.04
N GLU A 64 -5.27 -16.30 -3.98
CA GLU A 64 -5.81 -16.84 -2.72
C GLU A 64 -4.72 -17.11 -1.65
N PRO A 65 -3.53 -17.67 -1.97
CA PRO A 65 -2.48 -17.82 -0.97
C PRO A 65 -1.95 -16.49 -0.42
N LEU A 66 -1.74 -15.49 -1.29
CA LEU A 66 -1.21 -14.19 -0.88
C LEU A 66 -2.26 -13.40 -0.10
N TRP A 67 -3.52 -13.41 -0.55
CA TRP A 67 -4.65 -12.87 0.20
C TRP A 67 -4.66 -13.41 1.63
N ARG A 68 -4.65 -14.73 1.79
CA ARG A 68 -4.74 -15.36 3.11
C ARG A 68 -3.51 -15.13 3.99
N ALA A 69 -2.31 -15.17 3.42
CA ALA A 69 -1.08 -15.08 4.19
C ALA A 69 -0.64 -13.62 4.45
N MET A 70 -1.20 -12.65 3.74
CA MET A 70 -0.72 -11.27 3.74
C MET A 70 -1.87 -10.29 3.95
N HIS A 71 -2.78 -10.21 2.99
CA HIS A 71 -3.62 -9.03 2.84
C HIS A 71 -5.03 -9.10 3.48
N GLN A 72 -5.55 -10.30 3.77
CA GLN A 72 -6.87 -10.45 4.39
C GLN A 72 -6.96 -9.77 5.76
N MET A 73 -5.85 -9.69 6.49
CA MET A 73 -5.81 -9.05 7.81
C MET A 73 -6.10 -7.56 7.70
N HIS A 74 -5.59 -6.91 6.65
CA HIS A 74 -5.89 -5.51 6.35
C HIS A 74 -7.38 -5.30 6.08
N HIS A 75 -7.96 -6.15 5.24
CA HIS A 75 -9.38 -6.10 4.92
C HIS A 75 -10.30 -6.57 6.03
N SER A 76 -9.78 -7.17 7.10
CA SER A 76 -10.60 -7.55 8.25
C SER A 76 -10.95 -6.35 9.13
N ALA A 77 -10.24 -5.22 8.99
CA ALA A 77 -10.49 -4.01 9.75
C ALA A 77 -11.87 -3.42 9.39
N GLU A 78 -12.72 -3.27 10.41
CA GLU A 78 -14.07 -2.70 10.28
C GLU A 78 -14.07 -1.17 10.23
N ARG A 79 -12.89 -0.55 10.32
CA ARG A 79 -12.66 0.89 10.26
C ARG A 79 -11.53 1.21 9.30
N VAL A 80 -11.78 2.18 8.43
CA VAL A 80 -10.78 2.76 7.54
C VAL A 80 -10.32 4.08 8.16
N ASP A 81 -9.20 4.04 8.88
CA ASP A 81 -8.56 5.22 9.46
C ASP A 81 -7.03 5.14 9.38
N ILE A 82 -6.34 6.26 9.57
CA ILE A 82 -4.88 6.36 9.40
C ILE A 82 -4.08 5.41 10.29
N TRP A 83 -4.64 4.98 11.43
CA TRP A 83 -3.97 4.04 12.32
C TRP A 83 -4.15 2.61 11.82
N GLY A 84 -5.28 2.32 11.18
CA GLY A 84 -5.58 1.06 10.51
C GLY A 84 -4.93 0.88 9.14
N ALA A 85 -4.40 1.97 8.54
CA ALA A 85 -3.74 1.95 7.22
C ALA A 85 -2.62 0.90 7.11
N PHE A 86 -2.01 0.55 8.24
CA PHE A 86 -0.93 -0.43 8.33
C PHE A 86 -1.30 -1.67 9.13
N TYR A 87 -2.60 -1.95 9.31
CA TYR A 87 -3.08 -3.14 10.00
C TYR A 87 -2.85 -4.39 9.16
N PHE A 88 -1.61 -4.86 9.14
CA PHE A 88 -1.12 -5.88 8.22
C PHE A 88 -0.68 -7.15 8.93
N HIS A 89 -0.68 -8.26 8.20
CA HIS A 89 0.08 -9.43 8.60
C HIS A 89 1.58 -9.11 8.54
N PRO A 90 2.46 -9.62 9.43
CA PRO A 90 3.90 -9.35 9.37
C PRO A 90 4.56 -9.70 8.04
N LEU A 91 4.11 -10.76 7.36
CA LEU A 91 4.59 -11.09 6.01
C LEU A 91 4.22 -10.01 5.00
N ASP A 92 3.03 -9.42 5.12
CA ASP A 92 2.59 -8.30 4.26
C ASP A 92 3.48 -7.08 4.47
N MET A 93 3.78 -6.75 5.74
CA MET A 93 4.69 -5.66 6.09
C MET A 93 6.09 -5.83 5.46
N VAL A 94 6.65 -7.04 5.54
CA VAL A 94 7.95 -7.36 4.89
C VAL A 94 7.83 -7.29 3.37
N GLY A 95 6.72 -7.77 2.79
CA GLY A 95 6.45 -7.69 1.36
C GLY A 95 6.43 -6.26 0.85
N TRP A 96 5.71 -5.36 1.52
CA TRP A 96 5.67 -3.93 1.20
C TRP A 96 7.05 -3.25 1.33
N ALA A 97 7.80 -3.55 2.40
CA ALA A 97 9.14 -3.01 2.59
C ALA A 97 10.10 -3.48 1.48
N PHE A 98 10.07 -4.77 1.15
CA PHE A 98 10.88 -5.34 0.08
C PHE A 98 10.49 -4.78 -1.29
N LEU A 99 9.20 -4.62 -1.57
CA LEU A 99 8.72 -4.02 -2.82
C LEU A 99 9.25 -2.58 -2.99
N GLY A 100 9.20 -1.77 -1.92
CA GLY A 100 9.76 -0.41 -1.94
C GLY A 100 11.23 -0.40 -2.31
N SER A 101 12.05 -1.21 -1.63
CA SER A 101 13.47 -1.38 -1.94
C SER A 101 13.70 -1.90 -3.36
N LEU A 102 12.93 -2.91 -3.79
CA LEU A 102 13.05 -3.49 -5.12
C LEU A 102 12.79 -2.42 -6.18
N CYS A 103 11.73 -1.62 -6.05
CA CYS A 103 11.41 -0.56 -6.99
C CYS A 103 12.47 0.56 -6.98
N LEU A 104 12.79 1.12 -5.82
CA LEU A 104 13.60 2.34 -5.72
C LEU A 104 15.10 2.08 -5.86
N VAL A 105 15.59 0.99 -5.27
CA VAL A 105 17.01 0.61 -5.28
C VAL A 105 17.30 -0.40 -6.39
N GLY A 106 16.56 -1.51 -6.44
CA GLY A 106 16.84 -2.60 -7.38
C GLY A 106 16.46 -2.30 -8.84
N VAL A 107 15.35 -1.61 -9.08
CA VAL A 107 14.89 -1.30 -10.44
C VAL A 107 15.42 0.06 -10.87
N VAL A 108 15.09 1.13 -10.14
CA VAL A 108 15.40 2.50 -10.60
C VAL A 108 16.85 2.91 -10.28
N GLY A 109 17.40 2.49 -9.13
CA GLY A 109 18.75 2.87 -8.71
C GLY A 109 18.85 4.35 -8.30
N LEU A 110 17.99 4.79 -7.38
CA LEU A 110 17.96 6.17 -6.88
C LEU A 110 19.06 6.45 -5.84
N THR A 111 19.38 7.74 -5.64
CA THR A 111 20.18 8.13 -4.46
C THR A 111 19.41 7.86 -3.16
N PRO A 112 20.09 7.68 -2.01
CA PRO A 112 19.42 7.48 -0.72
C PRO A 112 18.44 8.60 -0.36
N GLU A 113 18.78 9.85 -0.66
CA GLU A 113 17.93 11.02 -0.38
C GLU A 113 16.65 10.98 -1.23
N ALA A 114 16.76 10.65 -2.52
CA ALA A 114 15.61 10.52 -3.39
C ALA A 114 14.71 9.35 -2.96
N THR A 115 15.29 8.20 -2.62
CA THR A 115 14.58 7.03 -2.08
C THR A 115 13.78 7.38 -0.83
N LEU A 116 14.36 8.13 0.10
CA LEU A 116 13.69 8.57 1.32
C LEU A 116 12.49 9.49 1.01
N ILE A 117 12.67 10.50 0.16
CA ILE A 117 11.59 11.44 -0.19
C ILE A 117 10.45 10.70 -0.90
N VAL A 118 10.76 9.86 -1.88
CA VAL A 118 9.75 9.08 -2.61
C VAL A 118 8.99 8.14 -1.66
N SER A 119 9.69 7.49 -0.73
CA SER A 119 9.06 6.64 0.29
C SER A 119 8.10 7.43 1.19
N ILE A 120 8.49 8.63 1.62
CA ILE A 120 7.62 9.51 2.42
C ILE A 120 6.38 9.94 1.63
N MET A 121 6.54 10.26 0.34
CA MET A 121 5.42 10.61 -0.54
C MET A 121 4.44 9.44 -0.69
N ALA A 122 4.92 8.22 -0.89
CA ALA A 122 4.09 7.03 -0.97
C ALA A 122 3.36 6.75 0.36
N VAL A 123 4.06 6.82 1.49
CA VAL A 123 3.45 6.69 2.83
C VAL A 123 2.36 7.74 3.04
N PHE A 124 2.57 8.98 2.58
CA PHE A 124 1.52 10.00 2.62
C PHE A 124 0.29 9.59 1.82
N CYS A 125 0.45 9.09 0.58
CA CYS A 125 -0.67 8.63 -0.24
C CYS A 125 -1.42 7.46 0.41
N ALA A 126 -0.69 6.46 0.94
CA ALA A 126 -1.26 5.32 1.65
C ALA A 126 -2.05 5.72 2.90
N MET A 127 -1.56 6.70 3.67
CA MET A 127 -2.29 7.25 4.82
C MET A 127 -3.46 8.14 4.40
N PHE A 128 -3.31 8.92 3.32
CA PHE A 128 -4.33 9.84 2.85
C PHE A 128 -5.59 9.11 2.38
N GLN A 129 -5.44 8.01 1.64
CA GLN A 129 -6.59 7.19 1.24
C GLN A 129 -7.27 6.47 2.42
N HIS A 130 -6.61 6.41 3.58
CA HIS A 130 -7.18 5.94 4.84
C HIS A 130 -7.64 7.07 5.76
N ALA A 131 -7.53 8.33 5.34
CA ALA A 131 -7.97 9.43 6.17
C ALA A 131 -9.49 9.39 6.28
N ASN A 132 -10.05 9.30 7.49
CA ASN A 132 -11.49 9.34 7.71
C ASN A 132 -12.06 10.77 7.51
N LEU A 133 -11.93 11.27 6.28
CA LEU A 133 -12.24 12.62 5.84
C LEU A 133 -13.18 12.57 4.64
N LYS A 134 -14.09 13.55 4.57
CA LYS A 134 -14.86 13.82 3.35
C LYS A 134 -14.01 14.65 2.41
N THR A 135 -13.83 14.19 1.18
CA THR A 135 -12.95 14.86 0.21
C THR A 135 -13.74 15.28 -1.04
N PRO A 136 -13.32 16.36 -1.72
CA PRO A 136 -14.01 16.80 -2.93
C PRO A 136 -13.80 15.80 -4.07
N TYR A 137 -14.85 15.57 -4.88
CA TYR A 137 -14.87 14.54 -5.92
C TYR A 137 -13.69 14.59 -6.90
N TRP A 138 -13.31 15.80 -7.30
CA TRP A 138 -12.25 16.05 -8.28
C TRP A 138 -10.87 15.56 -7.80
N LEU A 139 -10.67 15.45 -6.48
CA LEU A 139 -9.39 15.00 -5.93
C LEU A 139 -9.07 13.55 -6.30
N GLY A 140 -10.12 12.74 -6.53
CA GLY A 140 -10.00 11.33 -6.91
C GLY A 140 -9.39 11.11 -8.29
N PHE A 141 -9.15 12.16 -9.07
CA PHE A 141 -8.40 12.07 -10.33
C PHE A 141 -6.90 12.36 -10.18
N ILE A 142 -6.44 12.69 -8.96
CA ILE A 142 -5.06 13.06 -8.66
C ILE A 142 -4.46 12.12 -7.61
N VAL A 143 -5.20 11.82 -6.54
CA VAL A 143 -4.79 10.93 -5.44
C VAL A 143 -5.99 10.04 -5.06
N THR A 144 -5.74 8.82 -4.61
CA THR A 144 -6.82 7.93 -4.18
C THR A 144 -7.53 8.52 -2.97
N ARG A 145 -8.84 8.76 -3.11
CA ARG A 145 -9.66 9.37 -2.06
C ARG A 145 -10.00 8.37 -0.97
N PRO A 146 -10.24 8.82 0.28
CA PRO A 146 -10.88 8.02 1.31
C PRO A 146 -12.12 7.26 0.86
N GLU A 147 -13.00 7.92 0.10
CA GLU A 147 -14.24 7.30 -0.39
C GLU A 147 -13.98 6.21 -1.44
N SER A 148 -12.92 6.34 -2.23
CA SER A 148 -12.50 5.33 -3.22
C SER A 148 -11.91 4.10 -2.51
N HIS A 149 -11.04 4.33 -1.54
CA HIS A 149 -10.39 3.23 -0.83
C HIS A 149 -11.33 2.55 0.19
N ALA A 150 -12.26 3.29 0.79
CA ALA A 150 -13.30 2.70 1.62
C ALA A 150 -14.24 1.77 0.83
N LEU A 151 -14.56 2.10 -0.43
CA LEU A 151 -15.25 1.16 -1.34
C LEU A 151 -14.43 -0.11 -1.60
N HIS A 152 -13.10 0.01 -1.69
CA HIS A 152 -12.21 -1.12 -1.82
C HIS A 152 -12.20 -2.00 -0.56
N HIS A 153 -12.29 -1.41 0.64
CA HIS A 153 -12.47 -2.15 1.90
C HIS A 153 -13.89 -2.64 2.17
N GLU A 154 -14.86 -2.28 1.34
CA GLU A 154 -16.27 -2.54 1.60
C GLU A 154 -16.55 -4.04 1.67
N ARG A 155 -17.36 -4.40 2.67
CA ARG A 155 -17.79 -5.77 2.94
C ARG A 155 -18.43 -6.39 1.70
N GLY A 156 -17.85 -7.48 1.23
CA GLY A 156 -18.31 -8.20 0.04
C GLY A 156 -17.88 -7.56 -1.30
N VAL A 157 -17.07 -6.49 -1.27
CA VAL A 157 -16.46 -5.89 -2.46
C VAL A 157 -15.00 -6.29 -2.59
N HIS A 158 -14.14 -5.88 -1.64
CA HIS A 158 -12.70 -6.23 -1.59
C HIS A 158 -11.98 -6.20 -2.96
N ALA A 159 -12.26 -5.16 -3.75
CA ALA A 159 -11.80 -5.04 -5.13
C ALA A 159 -11.77 -3.56 -5.56
N TRP A 160 -11.13 -3.30 -6.71
CA TRP A 160 -10.97 -1.96 -7.30
C TRP A 160 -9.99 -1.06 -6.52
N ASN A 161 -9.56 0.06 -7.09
CA ASN A 161 -8.74 1.08 -6.42
C ASN A 161 -7.50 0.53 -5.69
N TYR A 162 -6.65 -0.21 -6.40
CA TYR A 162 -5.47 -0.89 -5.86
C TYR A 162 -4.24 0.03 -5.70
N GLY A 163 -4.22 1.20 -6.34
CA GLY A 163 -3.10 2.14 -6.27
C GLY A 163 -3.33 3.25 -5.24
N ASP A 164 -2.23 3.75 -4.65
CA ASP A 164 -2.27 4.90 -3.75
C ASP A 164 -2.49 6.22 -4.53
N ILE A 165 -2.13 6.21 -5.82
CA ILE A 165 -2.62 7.16 -6.83
C ILE A 165 -3.55 6.48 -7.85
N PRO A 166 -4.56 7.19 -8.38
CA PRO A 166 -5.59 6.59 -9.22
C PRO A 166 -5.12 6.35 -10.66
N LEU A 167 -3.93 6.84 -11.04
CA LEU A 167 -3.38 6.74 -12.39
C LEU A 167 -3.39 5.29 -12.90
N TRP A 168 -2.83 4.36 -12.11
CA TRP A 168 -2.72 2.96 -12.51
C TRP A 168 -4.08 2.26 -12.52
N ASP A 169 -4.95 2.59 -11.57
CA ASP A 169 -6.33 2.12 -11.59
C ASP A 169 -7.11 2.57 -12.83
N MET A 170 -6.90 3.82 -13.29
CA MET A 170 -7.52 4.31 -14.52
C MET A 170 -6.97 3.58 -15.75
N LEU A 171 -5.65 3.42 -15.83
CA LEU A 171 -4.98 2.75 -16.96
C LEU A 171 -5.38 1.28 -17.08
N PHE A 172 -5.53 0.59 -15.95
CA PHE A 172 -5.82 -0.85 -15.91
C PHE A 172 -7.29 -1.19 -15.64
N GLY A 173 -8.19 -0.19 -15.68
CA GLY A 173 -9.64 -0.38 -15.64
C GLY A 173 -10.22 -0.72 -14.26
N THR A 174 -9.49 -0.47 -13.18
CA THR A 174 -9.89 -0.76 -11.80
C THR A 174 -10.30 0.47 -10.98
N PHE A 175 -10.35 1.64 -11.60
CA PHE A 175 -10.74 2.90 -10.95
C PHE A 175 -12.23 2.99 -10.64
N ARG A 176 -12.57 3.29 -9.39
CA ARG A 176 -13.91 3.62 -8.90
C ARG A 176 -13.82 4.81 -7.94
N ASN A 177 -14.37 5.95 -8.34
CA ASN A 177 -14.40 7.15 -7.52
C ASN A 177 -15.86 7.51 -7.21
N PRO A 178 -16.45 6.96 -6.13
CA PRO A 178 -17.82 7.31 -5.76
C PRO A 178 -17.90 8.74 -5.21
N PRO A 179 -19.00 9.47 -5.41
CA PRO A 179 -19.17 10.81 -4.82
C PRO A 179 -19.19 10.77 -3.29
N ARG A 180 -19.69 9.67 -2.71
CA ARG A 180 -19.75 9.39 -1.27
C ARG A 180 -19.63 7.88 -1.03
N TRP A 181 -19.15 7.48 0.14
CA TRP A 181 -19.18 6.10 0.62
C TRP A 181 -20.07 6.00 1.86
N ASN A 182 -20.99 5.03 1.88
CA ASN A 182 -21.91 4.75 2.99
C ASN A 182 -21.94 3.25 3.34
N GLY A 183 -20.94 2.48 2.89
CA GLY A 183 -20.84 1.05 3.14
C GLY A 183 -20.29 0.74 4.53
N GLU A 184 -20.08 -0.55 4.78
CA GLU A 184 -19.38 -1.05 5.97
C GLU A 184 -18.07 -1.72 5.52
N ALA A 185 -16.98 -1.44 6.23
CA ALA A 185 -15.71 -2.12 6.00
C ALA A 185 -15.64 -3.46 6.77
N GLY A 186 -14.61 -4.25 6.49
CA GLY A 186 -14.40 -5.53 7.16
C GLY A 186 -15.19 -6.68 6.51
N PHE A 187 -15.02 -7.89 7.04
CA PHE A 187 -15.71 -9.07 6.54
C PHE A 187 -17.09 -9.27 7.18
N HIS A 188 -17.15 -9.02 8.48
CA HIS A 188 -18.35 -9.12 9.32
C HIS A 188 -18.05 -8.42 10.65
N GLU A 189 -19.05 -8.25 11.50
CA GLU A 189 -18.83 -7.69 12.83
C GLU A 189 -17.82 -8.53 13.62
N GLY A 190 -16.78 -7.89 14.15
CA GLY A 190 -15.69 -8.52 14.89
C GLY A 190 -14.58 -9.13 14.02
N SER A 191 -14.58 -8.95 12.70
CA SER A 191 -13.50 -9.44 11.82
C SER A 191 -12.14 -8.82 12.16
N THR A 192 -12.11 -7.64 12.78
CA THR A 192 -10.88 -6.98 13.24
C THR A 192 -10.11 -7.82 14.27
N HIS A 193 -10.78 -8.72 15.00
CA HIS A 193 -10.19 -9.51 16.08
C HIS A 193 -9.96 -10.99 15.73
N GLN A 194 -10.06 -11.35 14.45
CA GLN A 194 -9.90 -12.73 13.98
C GLN A 194 -8.41 -13.10 13.84
N TRP A 195 -7.75 -13.41 14.96
CA TRP A 195 -6.32 -13.76 15.00
C TRP A 195 -5.93 -15.04 14.26
N SER A 196 -6.91 -15.85 13.87
CA SER A 196 -6.71 -17.03 13.03
C SER A 196 -6.03 -16.70 11.69
N MET A 197 -6.14 -15.46 11.21
CA MET A 197 -5.46 -14.96 10.01
C MET A 197 -3.93 -14.97 10.14
N LEU A 198 -3.38 -14.83 11.36
CA LEU A 198 -1.93 -14.96 11.61
C LEU A 198 -1.41 -16.38 11.32
N LEU A 199 -2.31 -17.36 11.23
CA LEU A 199 -2.01 -18.74 10.85
C LEU A 199 -2.41 -19.02 9.39
N GLY A 200 -2.72 -17.98 8.60
CA GLY A 200 -3.18 -18.10 7.21
C GLY A 200 -4.56 -18.73 7.07
N ARG A 201 -5.37 -18.80 8.14
CA ARG A 201 -6.75 -19.29 8.05
C ARG A 201 -7.61 -18.22 7.38
N LYS A 202 -8.42 -18.65 6.42
CA LYS A 202 -9.35 -17.77 5.71
C LYS A 202 -10.49 -17.37 6.65
N VAL A 203 -10.77 -16.07 6.74
CA VAL A 203 -11.88 -15.53 7.55
C VAL A 203 -13.11 -15.22 6.68
N ALA A 204 -12.90 -14.89 5.40
CA ALA A 204 -13.94 -14.70 4.39
C ALA A 204 -13.41 -15.12 3.01
#